data_AF-A0A9D8U9B3-F1
#
_entry.id   AF-A0A9D8U9B3-F1
#
_cell.length_a   1.000
_cell.length_b   1.000
_cell.length_c   1.000
_cell.angle_alpha   90.00
_cell.angle_beta   90.00
_cell.angle_gamma   90.00
#
_symmetry.space_group_name_H-M   'P 1'
#
loop_
_entity.id
_entity.type
_entity.pdbx_description
1 polymer ?
#
loop_
_entity_poly.entity_id
_entity_poly.type
_entity_poly.pdbx_seq_one_letter_code
_entity_poly.pdbx_strand_id
1 'polypeptide(L)'
;MTIHRHPSRIEPWKGWRIIILFECAIAGSVVAFTLARLLAGDNGAPTPDVTAGLATVLGGIGGAVGSLILAGGYGLPGRRGWLFAVLCSLIAPPLAGGVGGTLMMPGPGTLIGAYFPLWTFYYPQSLGLWLICLVLIHLHARRLRSGHFM
;
A
#
# COMPACT_ATOMS: atom_id res chain seq x y z
N MET A 1 4.12 -52.12 -8.96
CA MET A 1 5.04 -50.97 -9.05
C MET A 1 4.19 -49.71 -9.06
N THR A 2 3.89 -49.18 -7.89
CA THR A 2 2.92 -48.09 -7.68
C THR A 2 3.67 -46.77 -7.78
N ILE A 3 3.45 -46.04 -8.87
CA ILE A 3 4.08 -44.74 -9.09
C ILE A 3 3.45 -43.75 -8.11
N HIS A 4 4.15 -43.46 -7.02
CA HIS A 4 3.88 -42.31 -6.17
C HIS A 4 4.09 -41.05 -7.01
N ARG A 5 2.99 -40.52 -7.57
CA ARG A 5 3.00 -39.16 -8.11
C ARG A 5 3.18 -38.22 -6.93
N HIS A 6 4.41 -37.71 -6.80
CA HIS A 6 4.70 -36.55 -5.97
C HIS A 6 3.81 -35.41 -6.48
N PRO A 7 2.84 -34.90 -5.70
CA PRO A 7 2.19 -33.67 -6.07
C PRO A 7 3.27 -32.60 -5.97
N SER A 8 3.73 -32.12 -7.12
CA SER A 8 4.46 -30.86 -7.21
C SER A 8 3.50 -29.79 -6.65
N ARG A 9 3.60 -29.55 -5.34
CA ARG A 9 3.07 -28.36 -4.68
C ARG A 9 3.80 -27.17 -5.28
N ILE A 10 3.32 -26.71 -6.43
CA ILE A 10 3.37 -25.31 -6.75
C ILE A 10 2.50 -24.68 -5.66
N GLU A 11 3.09 -24.29 -4.52
CA GLU A 11 2.31 -23.66 -3.45
C GLU A 11 1.64 -22.44 -4.05
N PRO A 12 0.30 -22.46 -4.21
CA PRO A 12 -0.40 -21.39 -4.86
C PRO A 12 -0.22 -20.20 -3.94
N TRP A 13 0.43 -19.16 -4.46
CA TRP A 13 0.41 -17.85 -3.88
C TRP A 13 -1.07 -17.51 -3.64
N LYS A 14 -1.51 -17.68 -2.39
CA LYS A 14 -2.92 -17.81 -2.02
C LYS A 14 -3.70 -16.62 -2.61
N GLY A 15 -4.74 -16.85 -3.41
CA GLY A 15 -5.42 -15.82 -4.19
C GLY A 15 -5.84 -14.57 -3.39
N TRP A 16 -6.06 -14.70 -2.09
CA TRP A 16 -6.30 -13.56 -1.19
C TRP A 16 -5.14 -12.55 -1.13
N ARG A 17 -3.88 -12.96 -1.32
CA ARG A 17 -2.72 -12.05 -1.38
C ARG A 17 -2.78 -11.13 -2.60
N ILE A 18 -3.30 -11.63 -3.73
CA ILE A 18 -3.51 -10.84 -4.95
C ILE A 18 -4.62 -9.81 -4.71
N ILE A 19 -5.70 -10.19 -4.02
CA ILE A 19 -6.78 -9.26 -3.66
C ILE A 19 -6.23 -8.12 -2.79
N ILE A 20 -5.49 -8.44 -1.72
CA ILE A 20 -4.85 -7.43 -0.87
C ILE A 20 -3.91 -6.53 -1.66
N LEU A 21 -3.19 -7.08 -2.64
CA LEU A 21 -2.32 -6.31 -3.51
C LEU A 21 -3.08 -5.23 -4.28
N PHE A 22 -4.19 -5.60 -4.92
CA PHE A 22 -5.03 -4.65 -5.62
C PHE A 22 -5.62 -3.60 -4.67
N GLU A 23 -6.08 -4.00 -3.49
CA GLU A 23 -6.65 -3.05 -2.52
C GLU A 23 -5.61 -2.07 -1.99
N CYS A 24 -4.40 -2.54 -1.68
CA CYS A 24 -3.31 -1.67 -1.28
C CYS A 24 -2.91 -0.73 -2.42
N ALA A 25 -2.88 -1.19 -3.67
CA ALA A 25 -2.61 -0.35 -4.83
C ALA A 25 -3.68 0.76 -4.98
N ILE A 26 -4.96 0.40 -4.88
CA ILE A 26 -6.06 1.39 -4.96
C ILE A 26 -5.97 2.39 -3.81
N ALA A 27 -5.78 1.92 -2.58
CA ALA A 27 -5.63 2.77 -1.41
C ALA A 27 -4.42 3.73 -1.55
N GLY A 28 -3.29 3.21 -2.02
CA GLY A 28 -2.10 4.01 -2.27
C GLY A 28 -2.34 5.10 -3.32
N SER A 29 -3.00 4.75 -4.43
CA SER A 29 -3.39 5.71 -5.48
C SER A 29 -4.29 6.83 -4.94
N VAL A 30 -5.32 6.46 -4.18
CA VAL A 30 -6.32 7.39 -3.65
C VAL A 30 -5.70 8.34 -2.61
N VAL A 31 -4.97 7.81 -1.64
CA VAL A 31 -4.28 8.62 -0.63
C VAL A 31 -3.27 9.57 -1.29
N ALA A 32 -2.54 9.07 -2.30
CA ALA A 32 -1.54 9.89 -2.97
C ALA A 32 -2.12 11.01 -3.82
N PHE A 33 -3.23 10.75 -4.51
CA PHE A 33 -3.97 11.76 -5.24
C PHE A 33 -4.49 12.86 -4.30
N THR A 34 -5.14 12.47 -3.20
CA THR A 34 -5.66 13.42 -2.21
C THR A 34 -4.54 14.27 -1.64
N LEU A 35 -3.41 13.66 -1.29
CA LEU A 35 -2.26 14.38 -0.74
C LEU A 35 -1.66 15.38 -1.74
N ALA A 36 -1.54 14.98 -3.02
CA ALA A 36 -1.05 15.87 -4.07
C ALA A 36 -1.95 17.12 -4.24
N ARG A 37 -3.27 16.95 -4.14
CA ARG A 37 -4.24 18.07 -4.20
C ARG A 37 -4.15 18.99 -2.98
N LEU A 38 -3.94 18.45 -1.78
CA LEU A 38 -3.78 19.24 -0.56
C LEU A 38 -2.50 20.06 -0.60
N LEU A 39 -1.38 19.44 -0.99
CA LEU A 39 -0.10 20.14 -1.17
C LEU A 39 -0.19 21.23 -2.24
N ALA A 40 -0.99 21.04 -3.29
CA ALA A 40 -1.24 22.07 -4.31
C ALA A 40 -1.94 23.30 -3.72
N GLY A 41 -3.02 23.05 -2.97
CA GLY A 41 -3.85 24.09 -2.37
C GLY A 41 -3.07 24.97 -1.39
N ASP A 42 -2.23 24.35 -0.56
CA ASP A 42 -1.41 25.07 0.42
C ASP A 42 -0.32 25.94 -0.22
N ASN A 43 0.23 25.52 -1.36
CA ASN A 43 1.26 26.28 -2.08
C ASN A 43 0.68 27.37 -2.99
N GLY A 44 -0.65 27.53 -3.06
CA GLY A 44 -1.32 28.49 -3.93
C GLY A 44 -1.08 28.27 -5.42
N ALA A 45 -0.53 27.10 -5.79
CA ALA A 45 -0.18 26.76 -7.16
C ALA A 45 -1.22 25.79 -7.72
N PRO A 46 -1.76 26.03 -8.93
CA PRO A 46 -2.54 24.99 -9.61
C PRO A 46 -1.60 23.80 -9.85
N THR A 47 -1.80 22.68 -9.15
CA THR A 47 -1.11 21.44 -9.54
C THR A 47 -1.57 21.10 -10.95
N PRO A 48 -0.64 20.97 -11.91
CA PRO A 48 -0.96 20.37 -13.20
C PRO A 48 -1.60 19.01 -12.95
N ASP A 49 -2.66 18.65 -13.68
CA ASP A 49 -3.30 17.34 -13.54
C ASP A 49 -2.31 16.18 -13.76
N VAL A 50 -1.24 16.44 -14.52
CA VAL A 50 -0.09 15.55 -14.72
C VAL A 50 0.62 15.21 -13.39
N THR A 51 0.77 16.17 -12.48
CA THR A 51 1.44 15.97 -11.18
C THR A 51 0.58 15.11 -10.25
N ALA A 52 -0.73 15.36 -10.21
CA ALA A 52 -1.66 14.53 -9.45
C ALA A 52 -1.78 13.12 -10.05
N GLY A 53 -1.76 12.99 -11.38
CA GLY A 53 -1.74 11.71 -12.09
C GLY A 53 -0.48 10.90 -11.79
N LEU A 54 0.71 11.52 -11.84
CA LEU A 54 1.96 10.88 -11.46
C LEU A 54 1.98 10.44 -10.00
N ALA A 55 1.49 11.28 -9.07
CA ALA A 55 1.35 10.91 -7.66
C ALA A 55 0.42 9.70 -7.49
N THR A 56 -0.67 9.62 -8.27
CA THR A 56 -1.60 8.49 -8.26
C THR A 56 -0.91 7.20 -8.70
N VAL A 57 -0.17 7.23 -9.81
CA VAL A 57 0.55 6.06 -10.33
C VAL A 57 1.62 5.59 -9.34
N LEU A 58 2.40 6.52 -8.79
CA LEU A 58 3.43 6.22 -7.79
C LEU A 58 2.83 5.69 -6.49
N GLY A 59 1.71 6.26 -6.04
CA GLY A 59 0.94 5.77 -4.90
C GLY A 59 0.45 4.34 -5.11
N GLY A 60 -0.06 4.03 -6.31
CA GLY A 60 -0.53 2.70 -6.66
C GLY A 60 0.58 1.66 -6.71
N ILE A 61 1.70 1.98 -7.38
CA ILE A 61 2.90 1.14 -7.38
C ILE A 61 3.37 0.93 -5.94
N GLY A 62 3.32 1.97 -5.13
CA GLY A 62 3.73 1.89 -3.74
C GLY A 62 2.88 1.01 -2.85
N GLY A 63 1.57 1.14 -2.99
CA GLY A 63 0.61 0.24 -2.36
C GLY A 63 0.84 -1.21 -2.77
N ALA A 64 1.06 -1.46 -4.06
CA ALA A 64 1.31 -2.80 -4.58
C ALA A 64 2.62 -3.40 -4.03
N VAL A 65 3.74 -2.68 -4.11
CA VAL A 65 5.03 -3.14 -3.60
C VAL A 65 4.99 -3.34 -2.08
N GLY A 66 4.36 -2.41 -1.37
CA GLY A 66 4.11 -2.53 0.07
C GLY A 66 3.38 -3.82 0.41
N SER A 67 2.30 -4.12 -0.32
CA SER A 67 1.54 -5.35 -0.11
C SER A 67 2.34 -6.62 -0.40
N LEU A 68 3.25 -6.63 -1.39
CA LEU A 68 4.05 -7.81 -1.70
C LEU A 68 4.98 -8.19 -0.56
N ILE A 69 5.60 -7.19 0.07
CA ILE A 69 6.51 -7.37 1.20
C ILE A 69 5.72 -7.73 2.47
N LEU A 70 4.51 -7.18 2.63
CA LEU A 70 3.86 -7.06 3.93
C LEU A 70 2.46 -7.72 4.03
N ALA A 71 1.95 -8.31 2.95
CA ALA A 71 0.66 -9.03 2.91
C ALA A 71 0.57 -10.16 3.95
N GLY A 72 1.71 -10.66 4.44
CA GLY A 72 1.75 -11.64 5.53
C GLY A 72 1.22 -11.10 6.86
N GLY A 73 1.33 -9.79 7.11
CA GLY A 73 0.90 -9.13 8.35
C GLY A 73 -0.58 -8.76 8.37
N TYR A 74 -1.19 -8.50 7.21
CA TYR A 74 -2.61 -8.14 7.12
C TYR A 74 -3.53 -9.30 7.52
N GLY A 75 -4.62 -8.96 8.22
CA GLY A 75 -5.63 -9.93 8.65
C GLY A 75 -5.21 -10.89 9.77
N LEU A 76 -4.05 -10.68 10.40
CA LEU A 76 -3.69 -11.39 11.63
C LEU A 76 -4.62 -10.97 12.79
N PRO A 77 -5.08 -11.91 13.64
CA PRO A 77 -5.94 -11.58 14.77
C PRO A 77 -5.19 -10.85 15.90
N GLY A 78 -5.93 -10.05 16.67
CA GLY A 78 -5.45 -9.42 17.90
C GLY A 78 -4.55 -8.19 17.69
N ARG A 79 -4.00 -7.67 18.79
CA ARG A 79 -3.16 -6.45 18.80
C ARG A 79 -1.93 -6.56 17.90
N ARG A 80 -1.34 -7.74 17.80
CA ARG A 80 -0.15 -8.00 16.96
C ARG A 80 -0.46 -7.78 15.48
N GLY A 81 -1.63 -8.21 14.99
CA GLY A 81 -2.01 -8.02 13.59
C GLY A 81 -2.24 -6.57 13.22
N TRP A 82 -2.85 -5.79 14.12
CA TRP A 82 -2.98 -4.35 13.95
C TRP A 82 -1.63 -3.63 13.97
N LEU A 83 -0.74 -4.01 14.91
CA LEU A 83 0.61 -3.45 14.96
C LEU A 83 1.38 -3.70 13.66
N PHE A 84 1.30 -4.94 13.14
CA PHE A 84 1.87 -5.26 11.84
C PHE A 84 1.22 -4.43 10.74
N ALA A 85 -0.10 -4.38 10.63
CA ALA A 85 -0.77 -3.59 9.58
C ALA A 85 -0.35 -2.11 9.59
N VAL A 86 -0.25 -1.50 10.78
CA VAL A 86 0.25 -0.13 10.95
C VAL A 86 1.70 -0.03 10.48
N LEU A 87 2.62 -0.83 11.02
CA LEU A 87 4.03 -0.79 10.60
C LEU A 87 4.18 -1.00 9.09
N CYS A 88 3.43 -1.94 8.52
CA CYS A 88 3.40 -2.23 7.10
C CYS A 88 2.98 -1.00 6.29
N SER A 89 1.89 -0.35 6.68
CA SER A 89 1.35 0.84 6.02
C SER A 89 2.24 2.09 6.16
N LEU A 90 3.14 2.12 7.15
CA LEU A 90 4.12 3.20 7.35
C LEU A 90 5.40 3.02 6.57
N ILE A 91 5.87 1.77 6.43
CA ILE A 91 7.13 1.44 5.76
C ILE A 91 6.92 1.33 4.24
N ALA A 92 5.73 0.93 3.79
CA ALA A 92 5.43 0.76 2.37
C ALA A 92 5.57 2.07 1.55
N PRO A 93 4.99 3.22 1.95
CA PRO A 93 5.11 4.46 1.18
C PRO A 93 6.55 4.99 0.99
N PRO A 94 7.44 5.00 2.00
CA PRO A 94 8.81 5.45 1.79
C PRO A 94 9.65 4.45 0.99
N LEU A 95 9.39 3.14 1.09
CA LEU A 95 9.99 2.17 0.18
C LEU A 95 9.52 2.37 -1.26
N ALA A 96 8.23 2.66 -1.44
CA ALA A 96 7.64 2.92 -2.73
C ALA A 96 8.19 4.16 -3.42
N GLY A 97 8.22 5.30 -2.71
CA GLY A 97 8.80 6.52 -3.28
C GLY A 97 10.32 6.44 -3.35
N GLY A 98 10.97 5.68 -2.45
CA GLY A 98 12.38 5.36 -2.53
C GLY A 98 12.74 4.54 -3.78
N VAL A 99 11.92 3.57 -4.18
CA VAL A 99 12.18 2.76 -5.38
C VAL A 99 11.60 3.44 -6.63
N GLY A 100 10.29 3.70 -6.66
CA GLY A 100 9.60 4.30 -7.80
C GLY A 100 9.99 5.74 -8.06
N GLY A 101 10.16 6.55 -7.01
CA GLY A 101 10.63 7.92 -7.15
C GLY A 101 12.08 7.98 -7.64
N THR A 102 12.98 7.13 -7.13
CA THR A 102 14.38 7.09 -7.62
C THR A 102 14.48 6.63 -9.07
N LEU A 103 13.64 5.67 -9.49
CA LEU A 103 13.64 5.18 -10.88
C LEU A 103 13.12 6.23 -11.88
N MET A 104 12.20 7.11 -11.47
CA MET A 104 11.66 8.16 -12.34
C MET A 104 12.47 9.47 -12.27
N MET A 105 12.92 9.85 -11.08
CA MET A 105 13.69 11.07 -10.80
C MET A 105 14.72 10.79 -9.69
N PRO A 106 15.94 10.36 -10.04
CA PRO A 106 16.97 10.04 -9.06
C PRO A 106 17.33 11.28 -8.23
N GLY A 107 17.25 11.17 -6.90
CA GLY A 107 17.45 12.27 -5.95
C GLY A 107 16.12 12.85 -5.44
N PRO A 108 15.43 13.72 -6.19
CA PRO A 108 14.16 14.33 -5.75
C PRO A 108 13.07 13.30 -5.47
N GLY A 109 12.96 12.25 -6.29
CA GLY A 109 11.93 11.22 -6.11
C GLY A 109 12.14 10.40 -4.82
N THR A 110 13.39 10.17 -4.42
CA THR A 110 13.73 9.51 -3.16
C THR A 110 13.27 10.34 -1.95
N LEU A 111 13.47 11.66 -2.01
CA LEU A 111 13.03 12.59 -0.97
C LEU A 111 11.51 12.64 -0.88
N ILE A 112 10.81 12.72 -2.02
CA ILE A 112 9.33 12.68 -2.06
C ILE A 112 8.80 11.41 -1.38
N GLY A 113 9.44 10.26 -1.62
CA GLY A 113 9.11 9.02 -0.93
C GLY A 113 9.28 9.09 0.58
N ALA A 114 10.41 9.64 1.06
CA ALA A 114 10.70 9.77 2.48
C ALA A 114 9.73 10.75 3.20
N TYR A 115 9.32 11.83 2.54
CA TYR A 115 8.42 12.84 3.11
C TYR A 115 6.93 12.47 3.00
N PHE A 116 6.57 11.51 2.15
CA PHE A 116 5.17 11.11 1.94
C PHE A 116 4.41 10.73 3.21
N PRO A 117 4.97 9.91 4.13
CA PRO A 117 4.30 9.58 5.39
C PRO A 117 4.13 10.82 6.27
N LEU A 118 5.15 11.69 6.32
CA LEU A 118 5.11 12.91 7.12
C LEU A 118 4.00 13.85 6.66
N TRP A 119 3.85 14.04 5.35
CA TRP A 119 2.75 14.83 4.80
C TRP A 119 1.39 14.16 5.00
N THR A 120 1.30 12.84 4.88
CA THR A 120 0.06 12.11 5.18
C THR A 120 -0.40 12.35 6.61
N PHE A 121 0.54 12.46 7.57
CA PHE A 121 0.24 12.77 8.97
C PHE A 121 -0.04 14.24 9.24
N TYR A 122 0.55 15.13 8.44
CA TYR A 122 0.36 16.57 8.56
C TYR A 122 -1.07 16.99 8.18
N TYR A 123 -1.64 16.36 7.15
CA TYR A 123 -3.00 16.67 6.69
C TYR A 123 -4.05 15.74 7.31
N PRO A 124 -5.00 16.26 8.11
CA PRO A 124 -5.99 15.42 8.80
C PRO A 124 -6.90 14.65 7.83
N GLN A 125 -7.18 15.20 6.65
CA GLN A 125 -7.97 14.52 5.61
C GLN A 125 -7.22 13.33 5.02
N SER A 126 -5.92 13.49 4.74
CA SER A 126 -5.08 12.42 4.20
C SER A 126 -4.87 11.32 5.24
N LEU A 127 -4.61 11.70 6.49
CA LEU A 127 -4.53 10.78 7.62
C LEU A 127 -5.83 9.98 7.82
N GLY A 128 -6.98 10.65 7.79
CA GLY A 128 -8.28 10.01 7.94
C GLY A 128 -8.54 8.99 6.82
N LEU A 129 -8.24 9.35 5.58
CA LEU A 129 -8.38 8.47 4.42
C LEU A 129 -7.45 7.25 4.52
N TRP A 130 -6.19 7.47 4.91
CA TRP A 130 -5.23 6.42 5.15
C TRP A 130 -5.69 5.44 6.25
N LEU A 131 -6.20 5.95 7.39
CA LEU A 131 -6.74 5.13 8.47
C LEU A 131 -7.94 4.29 8.01
N ILE A 132 -8.87 4.89 7.25
CA ILE A 132 -10.04 4.18 6.71
C ILE A 132 -9.58 3.05 5.78
N CYS A 133 -8.70 3.34 4.83
CA CYS A 133 -8.15 2.33 3.92
C CYS A 133 -7.46 1.20 4.69
N LEU A 134 -6.62 1.53 5.68
CA LEU A 134 -5.92 0.56 6.52
C LEU A 134 -6.90 -0.36 7.24
N VAL A 135 -7.92 0.20 7.89
CA VAL A 135 -8.93 -0.56 8.64
C VAL A 135 -9.71 -1.47 7.70
N LEU A 136 -10.18 -0.95 6.56
CA LEU A 136 -10.96 -1.73 5.60
C LEU A 136 -10.15 -2.90 5.04
N ILE A 137 -8.92 -2.65 4.58
CA ILE A 137 -8.02 -3.69 4.06
C ILE A 137 -7.71 -4.72 5.15
N HIS A 138 -7.44 -4.28 6.38
CA HIS A 138 -7.13 -5.20 7.47
C HIS A 138 -8.31 -6.11 7.82
N LEU A 139 -9.53 -5.55 7.90
CA LEU A 139 -10.75 -6.32 8.19
C LEU A 139 -11.11 -7.25 7.03
N HIS A 140 -10.96 -6.81 5.78
CA HIS A 140 -11.21 -7.66 4.63
C HIS A 140 -10.18 -8.79 4.51
N ALA A 141 -8.90 -8.49 4.68
CA ALA A 141 -7.83 -9.49 4.76
C ALA A 141 -8.10 -10.53 5.86
N ARG A 142 -8.64 -10.11 7.01
CA ARG A 142 -9.04 -11.02 8.09
C ARG A 142 -10.16 -11.96 7.64
N ARG A 143 -11.19 -11.44 6.97
CA ARG A 143 -12.28 -12.27 6.40
C ARG A 143 -11.77 -13.27 5.36
N LEU A 144 -10.92 -12.82 4.43
CA LEU A 144 -10.34 -13.67 3.38
C LEU A 144 -9.45 -14.78 3.96
N ARG A 145 -8.74 -14.50 5.05
CA ARG A 145 -7.96 -15.51 5.78
C ARG A 145 -8.87 -16.48 6.52
N SER A 146 -9.86 -16.00 7.27
CA SER A 146 -10.78 -16.87 8.02
C SER A 146 -11.64 -17.76 7.12
N GLY A 147 -12.04 -17.30 5.93
CA GLY A 147 -12.79 -18.10 4.95
C GLY A 147 -11.96 -19.15 4.20
N HIS A 148 -10.63 -19.14 4.33
CA HIS A 148 -9.73 -20.19 3.81
C HIS A 148 -9.37 -21.26 4.86
N PHE A 149 -9.80 -21.09 6.11
CA PHE A 149 -9.59 -22.04 7.21
C PHE A 149 -10.86 -22.84 7.56
N MET A 150 -11.92 -22.72 6.75
CA MET A 150 -13.05 -23.65 6.69
C MET A 150 -12.95 -24.45 5.40
#